data_AF-A0A1I0X376-F1
#
_entry.id   AF-A0A1I0X376-F1
#
_cell.length_a   1.000
_cell.length_b   1.000
_cell.length_c   1.000
_cell.angle_alpha   90.00
_cell.angle_beta   90.00
_cell.angle_gamma   90.00
#
_symmetry.space_group_name_H-M   'P 1'
#
loop_
_entity.id
_entity.type
_entity.pdbx_description
1 polymer ?
#
loop_
_entity_poly.entity_id
_entity_poly.type
_entity_poly.pdbx_seq_one_letter_code
_entity_poly.pdbx_strand_id
1 'polypeptide(L)'
;MDGGVIAVSRRAVPGTPEVRRTPPQCGRSAPITTTPAHARRSAPAAITLLLTLSGCGLLDSGSTPPPNADELRTVDLRVLHSGGLTLPFVQVTISGKGPYRFALDTGASSTVIDTDVANELGLQKTGEEREVAGVIGRQRMPVATVDQWNLGDISLDAGEVALIDLPDSPDEQGLQGLLGSDVLSSFDFVIVDYDDEQLRLPPA
;
A
#
# COMPACT_ATOMS: atom_id res chain seq x y z
N MET A 1 -20.77 20.77 -2.09
CA MET A 1 -19.67 20.35 -1.21
C MET A 1 -18.64 19.78 -2.16
N ASP A 2 -17.45 20.38 -2.21
CA ASP A 2 -16.42 19.94 -3.17
C ASP A 2 -15.98 18.51 -2.82
N GLY A 3 -15.95 17.66 -3.84
CA GLY A 3 -15.79 16.22 -3.71
C GLY A 3 -14.52 15.78 -3.00
N GLY A 4 -14.66 14.76 -2.16
CA GLY A 4 -13.57 14.28 -1.33
C GLY A 4 -12.76 13.18 -2.03
N VAL A 5 -11.64 13.54 -2.65
CA VAL A 5 -10.64 12.55 -3.09
C VAL A 5 -9.42 12.64 -2.20
N ILE A 6 -9.05 11.53 -1.55
CA ILE A 6 -7.84 11.43 -0.72
C ILE A 6 -6.87 10.48 -1.40
N ALA A 7 -5.69 10.97 -1.78
CA ALA A 7 -4.59 10.15 -2.26
C ALA A 7 -3.52 9.99 -1.17
N VAL A 8 -3.21 8.75 -0.81
CA VAL A 8 -2.13 8.41 0.14
C VAL A 8 -1.05 7.68 -0.62
N SER A 9 0.20 8.16 -0.55
CA SER A 9 1.34 7.56 -1.24
C SER A 9 2.45 7.20 -0.25
N ARG A 10 3.17 6.12 -0.55
CA ARG A 10 4.38 5.74 0.20
C ARG A 10 5.55 6.71 0.05
N ARG A 11 5.51 7.61 -0.93
CA ARG A 11 6.63 8.53 -1.17
C ARG A 11 6.81 9.45 0.03
N ALA A 12 8.05 9.57 0.49
CA ALA A 12 8.41 10.58 1.46
C ALA A 12 8.00 11.96 0.92
N VAL A 13 7.33 12.76 1.75
CA VAL A 13 7.08 14.17 1.45
C VAL A 13 8.46 14.86 1.41
N PRO A 14 8.88 15.45 0.29
CA PRO A 14 10.18 16.12 0.20
C PRO A 14 10.30 17.16 1.33
N GLY A 15 11.33 17.03 2.17
CA GLY A 15 11.57 17.93 3.29
C GLY A 15 11.10 17.45 4.67
N THR A 16 10.52 16.25 4.80
CA THR A 16 10.35 15.62 6.12
C THR A 16 11.69 15.05 6.62
N PRO A 17 12.16 15.39 7.83
CA PRO A 17 13.38 14.81 8.36
C PRO A 17 13.18 13.31 8.60
N GLU A 18 13.99 12.51 7.93
CA GLU A 18 14.10 11.08 8.20
C GLU A 18 14.52 10.90 9.67
N VAL A 19 13.67 10.29 10.48
CA VAL A 19 14.04 9.89 11.84
C VAL A 19 15.06 8.77 11.69
N ARG A 20 16.34 9.15 11.67
CA ARG A 20 17.47 8.23 11.64
C ARG A 20 17.39 7.34 12.88
N ARG A 21 16.91 6.10 12.71
CA ARG A 21 17.06 5.06 13.72
C ARG A 21 18.55 4.75 13.81
N THR A 22 19.20 5.17 14.88
CA THR A 22 20.58 4.82 15.16
C THR A 22 20.62 3.33 15.51
N PRO A 23 21.28 2.47 14.71
CA PRO A 23 21.54 1.09 15.13
C PRO A 23 22.45 1.12 16.37
N PRO A 24 22.34 0.17 17.32
CA PRO A 24 23.28 0.08 18.42
C PRO A 24 24.70 -0.11 17.86
N GLN A 25 25.58 0.87 18.12
CA GLN A 25 26.95 0.85 17.64
C GLN A 25 27.75 -0.23 18.38
N CYS A 26 28.11 -1.30 17.68
CA CYS A 26 29.18 -2.18 18.09
C CYS A 26 30.50 -1.48 17.74
N GLY A 27 31.25 -1.05 18.76
CA GLY A 27 32.50 -0.31 18.58
C GLY A 27 33.55 -1.13 17.83
N ARG A 28 34.16 -0.54 16.80
CA ARG A 28 35.51 -0.91 16.34
C ARG A 28 36.14 0.19 15.50
N SER A 29 37.41 0.42 15.82
CA SER A 29 38.28 1.50 15.39
C SER A 29 38.55 1.53 13.88
N ALA A 30 38.72 2.75 13.36
CA ALA A 30 39.19 3.04 12.01
C ALA A 30 40.58 2.45 11.72
N PRO A 31 40.92 2.27 10.44
CA PRO A 31 41.96 3.15 9.92
C PRO A 31 41.59 3.85 8.61
N ILE A 32 42.21 5.02 8.50
CA ILE A 32 42.19 6.00 7.42
C ILE A 32 42.83 5.39 6.16
N THR A 33 42.24 5.61 4.98
CA THR A 33 43.01 5.63 3.73
C THR A 33 42.43 6.67 2.77
N THR A 34 43.38 7.43 2.25
CA THR A 34 43.37 8.64 1.44
C THR A 34 42.78 8.45 0.04
N THR A 35 42.10 9.49 -0.44
CA THR A 35 41.72 9.72 -1.85
C THR A 35 42.97 9.91 -2.73
N PRO A 36 42.86 9.73 -4.06
CA PRO A 36 42.73 10.96 -4.87
C PRO A 36 41.79 10.86 -6.07
N ALA A 37 41.29 12.04 -6.44
CA ALA A 37 40.60 12.35 -7.68
C ALA A 37 41.60 12.54 -8.85
N HIS A 38 41.21 12.21 -10.08
CA HIS A 38 41.72 12.77 -11.36
C HIS A 38 40.59 12.54 -12.39
N ALA A 39 39.87 13.52 -12.96
CA ALA A 39 40.19 14.76 -13.66
C ALA A 39 40.70 14.57 -15.11
N ARG A 40 39.90 15.08 -16.07
CA ARG A 40 40.31 15.76 -17.34
C ARG A 40 40.88 14.84 -18.45
N ARG A 41 40.85 15.09 -19.77
CA ARG A 41 40.46 16.22 -20.67
C ARG A 41 40.61 15.73 -22.14
N SER A 42 39.68 16.15 -23.03
CA SER A 42 39.81 16.66 -24.43
C SER A 42 40.74 16.08 -25.54
N ALA A 43 40.10 15.73 -26.68
CA ALA A 43 40.33 16.13 -28.12
C ALA A 43 41.56 15.57 -28.93
N PRO A 44 41.67 15.70 -30.30
CA PRO A 44 40.74 16.06 -31.41
C PRO A 44 40.81 15.12 -32.68
N ALA A 45 40.08 15.52 -33.75
CA ALA A 45 40.34 15.30 -35.19
C ALA A 45 39.79 14.04 -35.90
N ALA A 46 38.80 14.20 -36.79
CA ALA A 46 39.01 14.43 -38.23
C ALA A 46 37.67 14.45 -38.98
N ILE A 47 37.55 15.42 -39.88
CA ILE A 47 36.40 15.76 -40.70
C ILE A 47 36.33 14.82 -41.91
N THR A 48 35.16 14.26 -42.22
CA THR A 48 34.78 14.03 -43.63
C THR A 48 33.28 14.23 -43.79
N LEU A 49 32.95 15.25 -44.57
CA LEU A 49 31.63 15.71 -44.96
C LEU A 49 31.12 14.83 -46.10
N LEU A 50 30.01 14.13 -45.91
CA LEU A 50 29.22 13.58 -47.01
C LEU A 50 27.75 13.96 -46.80
N LEU A 51 27.27 14.86 -47.67
CA LEU A 51 25.85 15.19 -47.80
C LEU A 51 25.12 14.01 -48.45
N THR A 52 24.23 13.36 -47.71
CA THR A 52 23.14 12.58 -48.30
C THR A 52 21.82 13.11 -47.78
N LEU A 53 21.03 13.64 -48.72
CA LEU A 53 19.68 14.16 -48.55
C LEU A 53 18.74 13.05 -48.01
N SER A 54 18.05 13.41 -46.93
CA SER A 54 16.64 13.11 -46.65
C SER A 54 16.14 11.69 -46.94
N GLY A 55 16.29 10.83 -45.92
CA GLY A 55 15.33 9.78 -45.63
C GLY A 55 15.09 9.76 -44.13
N CYS A 56 14.04 10.45 -43.64
CA CYS A 56 13.54 10.25 -42.28
C CYS A 56 12.88 8.87 -42.21
N GLY A 57 13.69 7.81 -42.16
CA GLY A 57 13.29 6.60 -41.47
C GLY A 57 13.35 6.92 -39.98
N LEU A 58 12.19 7.10 -39.36
CA LEU A 58 12.07 7.11 -37.90
C LEU A 58 12.62 5.78 -37.41
N LEU A 59 13.86 5.81 -36.92
CA LEU A 59 14.35 4.84 -35.95
C LEU A 59 13.51 5.08 -34.70
N ASP A 60 12.39 4.38 -34.63
CA ASP A 60 11.62 4.24 -33.40
C ASP A 60 12.58 3.61 -32.39
N SER A 61 13.17 4.48 -31.58
CA SER A 61 13.89 4.04 -30.40
C SER A 61 12.81 3.42 -29.55
N GLY A 62 12.80 2.09 -29.47
CA GLY A 62 11.92 1.34 -28.59
C GLY A 62 12.19 1.70 -27.13
N SER A 63 11.79 2.90 -26.72
CA SER A 63 11.21 3.07 -25.41
C SER A 63 9.80 2.55 -25.57
N THR A 64 9.59 1.29 -25.17
CA THR A 64 8.26 0.88 -24.76
C THR A 64 7.73 2.02 -23.89
N PRO A 65 6.58 2.63 -24.20
CA PRO A 65 5.94 3.56 -23.27
C PRO A 65 5.92 2.86 -21.90
N PRO A 66 6.25 3.54 -20.79
CA PRO A 66 6.03 2.94 -19.49
C PRO A 66 4.58 2.41 -19.48
N PRO A 67 4.36 1.16 -19.07
CA PRO A 67 3.02 0.59 -19.05
C PRO A 67 2.07 1.59 -18.39
N ASN A 68 0.96 1.87 -19.07
CA ASN A 68 0.05 2.98 -18.84
C ASN A 68 -0.09 3.29 -17.33
N ALA A 69 0.49 4.40 -16.89
CA ALA A 69 0.23 4.96 -15.56
C ALA A 69 -1.25 5.38 -15.37
N ASP A 70 -2.05 5.28 -16.45
CA ASP A 70 -3.46 5.68 -16.52
C ASP A 70 -4.46 4.53 -16.27
N GLU A 71 -4.02 3.27 -16.14
CA GLU A 71 -4.93 2.15 -15.88
C GLU A 71 -4.96 1.76 -14.40
N LEU A 72 -5.59 2.61 -13.59
CA LEU A 72 -5.83 2.31 -12.18
C LEU A 72 -6.76 1.10 -12.05
N ARG A 73 -6.45 0.19 -11.11
CA ARG A 73 -7.39 -0.83 -10.69
C ARG A 73 -8.43 -0.20 -9.77
N THR A 74 -9.69 -0.49 -10.00
CA THR A 74 -10.81 0.06 -9.21
C THR A 74 -11.46 -1.04 -8.39
N VAL A 75 -11.69 -0.75 -7.12
CA VAL A 75 -12.46 -1.57 -6.18
C VAL A 75 -13.66 -0.75 -5.72
N ASP A 76 -14.83 -1.36 -5.72
CA ASP A 76 -16.04 -0.73 -5.19
C ASP A 76 -15.85 -0.38 -3.72
N LEU A 77 -16.10 0.89 -3.40
CA LEU A 77 -16.18 1.40 -2.04
C LEU A 77 -17.67 1.62 -1.70
N ARG A 78 -18.01 1.64 -0.41
CA ARG A 78 -19.28 2.17 0.08
C ARG A 78 -19.01 3.16 1.19
N VAL A 79 -19.68 4.30 1.18
CA VAL A 79 -19.47 5.32 2.22
C VAL A 79 -20.71 5.43 3.10
N LEU A 80 -20.57 5.02 4.37
CA LEU A 80 -21.62 5.23 5.36
C LEU A 80 -21.44 6.58 6.04
N HIS A 81 -22.54 7.33 6.12
CA HIS A 81 -22.62 8.57 6.88
C HIS A 81 -23.59 8.36 8.04
N SER A 82 -23.11 8.37 9.27
CA SER A 82 -23.95 8.17 10.45
C SER A 82 -23.37 8.87 11.68
N GLY A 83 -24.20 9.62 12.42
CA GLY A 83 -23.78 10.24 13.68
C GLY A 83 -22.60 11.22 13.58
N GLY A 84 -22.36 11.82 12.41
CA GLY A 84 -21.20 12.67 12.15
C GLY A 84 -19.92 11.91 11.76
N LEU A 85 -19.99 10.58 11.65
CA LEU A 85 -18.92 9.73 11.13
C LEU A 85 -19.13 9.51 9.63
N THR A 86 -18.01 9.46 8.90
CA THR A 86 -17.94 9.05 7.49
C THR A 86 -17.00 7.86 7.41
N LEU A 87 -17.54 6.68 7.11
CA LEU A 87 -16.79 5.44 7.09
C LEU A 87 -16.80 4.82 5.69
N PRO A 88 -15.65 4.77 5.00
CA PRO A 88 -15.51 4.06 3.75
C PRO A 88 -15.28 2.56 4.00
N PHE A 89 -16.02 1.70 3.29
CA PHE A 89 -15.92 0.25 3.38
C PHE A 89 -15.57 -0.37 2.03
N VAL A 90 -14.80 -1.45 2.09
CA VAL A 90 -14.50 -2.34 0.97
C VAL A 90 -14.97 -3.75 1.27
N GLN A 91 -15.15 -4.54 0.21
CA GLN A 91 -15.50 -5.95 0.31
C GLN A 91 -14.25 -6.82 0.21
N VAL A 92 -14.06 -7.69 1.19
CA VAL A 92 -12.96 -8.67 1.23
C VAL A 92 -13.54 -10.07 1.19
N THR A 93 -13.01 -10.92 0.32
CA THR A 93 -13.28 -12.37 0.37
C THR A 93 -12.10 -13.09 1.00
N ILE A 94 -12.38 -14.12 1.79
CA ILE A 94 -11.36 -14.90 2.50
C ILE A 94 -11.63 -16.37 2.26
N SER A 95 -10.64 -17.08 1.71
CA SER A 95 -10.76 -18.49 1.32
C SER A 95 -12.00 -18.77 0.46
N GLY A 96 -12.34 -17.83 -0.43
CA GLY A 96 -13.52 -17.89 -1.31
C GLY A 96 -14.88 -17.64 -0.64
N LYS A 97 -14.91 -17.29 0.65
CA LYS A 97 -16.12 -16.91 1.40
C LYS A 97 -16.22 -15.40 1.58
N GLY A 98 -17.43 -14.92 1.87
CA GLY A 98 -17.76 -13.50 1.95
C GLY A 98 -18.76 -13.08 0.85
N PRO A 99 -18.79 -11.80 0.46
CA PRO A 99 -17.87 -10.73 0.88
C PRO A 99 -18.09 -10.27 2.33
N TYR A 100 -16.99 -10.03 3.04
CA TYR A 100 -16.97 -9.42 4.37
C TYR A 100 -16.70 -7.92 4.26
N ARG A 101 -17.39 -7.11 5.06
CA ARG A 101 -17.32 -5.65 5.07
C ARG A 101 -16.17 -5.17 5.95
N PHE A 102 -15.14 -4.62 5.32
CA PHE A 102 -13.98 -4.07 6.00
C PHE A 102 -14.02 -2.55 5.92
N ALA A 103 -13.90 -1.85 7.05
CA ALA A 103 -13.64 -0.40 6.99
C ALA A 103 -12.20 -0.17 6.52
N LEU A 104 -12.02 0.80 5.63
CA LEU A 104 -10.70 1.23 5.19
C LEU A 104 -10.06 2.11 6.27
N ASP A 105 -9.02 1.62 6.95
CA ASP A 105 -8.43 2.28 8.11
C ASP A 105 -6.92 2.52 7.95
N THR A 106 -6.56 3.66 7.37
CA THR A 106 -5.17 4.12 7.26
C THR A 106 -4.55 4.47 8.61
N GLY A 107 -5.34 4.57 9.68
CA GLY A 107 -4.90 4.84 11.04
C GLY A 107 -4.48 3.59 11.81
N ALA A 108 -4.91 2.40 11.37
CA ALA A 108 -4.52 1.12 11.95
C ALA A 108 -3.20 0.62 11.37
N SER A 109 -2.29 0.15 12.23
CA SER A 109 -1.02 -0.45 11.81
C SER A 109 -1.13 -1.89 11.32
N SER A 110 -2.24 -2.58 11.64
CA SER A 110 -2.50 -3.95 11.23
C SER A 110 -3.94 -4.10 10.76
N THR A 111 -4.15 -5.02 9.83
CA THR A 111 -5.46 -5.47 9.38
C THR A 111 -6.07 -6.34 10.46
N VAL A 112 -7.35 -6.09 10.76
CA VAL A 112 -8.09 -6.72 11.84
C VAL A 112 -9.29 -7.45 11.26
N ILE A 113 -9.55 -8.67 11.75
CA ILE A 113 -10.74 -9.44 11.42
C ILE A 113 -11.53 -9.65 12.70
N ASP A 114 -12.85 -9.56 12.59
CA ASP A 114 -13.74 -9.94 13.67
C ASP A 114 -13.51 -11.41 14.12
N THR A 115 -13.46 -11.65 15.42
CA THR A 115 -13.21 -12.97 15.99
C THR A 115 -14.24 -14.01 15.53
N ASP A 116 -15.51 -13.64 15.38
CA ASP A 116 -16.57 -14.56 14.97
C ASP A 116 -16.43 -14.93 13.49
N VAL A 117 -16.05 -13.97 12.63
CA VAL A 117 -15.70 -14.26 11.23
C VAL A 117 -14.50 -15.21 11.15
N ALA A 118 -13.45 -14.96 11.95
CA ALA A 118 -12.29 -15.84 11.98
C ALA A 118 -12.64 -17.27 12.45
N ASN A 119 -13.53 -17.38 13.44
CA ASN A 119 -14.02 -18.67 13.94
C ASN A 119 -14.92 -19.39 12.90
N GLU A 120 -15.84 -18.67 12.23
CA GLU A 120 -16.70 -19.18 11.16
C GLU A 120 -15.87 -19.76 9.99
N LEU A 121 -14.80 -19.05 9.65
CA LEU A 121 -13.87 -19.44 8.59
C LEU A 121 -12.91 -20.56 9.01
N GLY A 122 -12.74 -20.79 10.31
CA GLY A 122 -11.77 -21.74 10.84
C GLY A 122 -10.31 -21.29 10.63
N LEU A 123 -10.06 -19.98 10.70
CA LEU A 123 -8.71 -19.43 10.55
C LEU A 123 -7.79 -19.96 11.66
N GLN A 124 -6.56 -20.32 11.28
CA GLN A 124 -5.61 -20.90 12.22
C GLN A 124 -5.00 -19.79 13.08
N LYS A 125 -5.34 -19.78 14.37
CA LYS A 125 -4.72 -18.91 15.38
C LYS A 125 -3.27 -19.33 15.58
N THR A 126 -2.35 -18.38 15.58
CA THR A 126 -0.91 -18.66 15.71
C THR A 126 -0.52 -19.04 17.14
N GLY A 127 -1.37 -18.71 18.12
CA GLY A 127 -1.06 -18.80 19.55
C GLY A 127 -0.23 -17.61 20.06
N GLU A 128 0.10 -16.67 19.18
CA GLU A 128 0.84 -15.46 19.51
C GLU A 128 -0.08 -14.24 19.60
N GLU A 129 0.43 -13.18 20.22
CA GLU A 129 -0.20 -11.86 20.22
C GLU A 129 0.75 -10.82 19.63
N ARG A 130 0.21 -9.92 18.82
CA ARG A 130 0.94 -8.81 18.19
C ARG A 130 0.49 -7.48 18.79
N GLU A 131 1.44 -6.56 18.99
CA GLU A 131 1.10 -5.16 19.29
C GLU A 131 0.53 -4.49 18.03
N VAL A 132 -0.73 -4.07 18.10
CA VAL A 132 -1.42 -3.28 17.09
C VAL A 132 -1.50 -1.84 17.59
N ALA A 133 -0.93 -0.91 16.83
CA ALA A 133 -1.05 0.52 17.03
C ALA A 133 -2.18 1.12 16.17
N GLY A 134 -2.87 2.09 16.73
CA GLY A 134 -3.81 2.99 16.05
C GLY A 134 -3.63 4.43 16.53
N VAL A 135 -4.42 5.36 15.99
CA VAL A 135 -4.35 6.79 16.35
C VAL A 135 -4.55 7.02 17.86
N ILE A 136 -5.41 6.22 18.49
CA ILE A 136 -5.79 6.36 19.90
C ILE A 136 -4.91 5.58 20.88
N GLY A 137 -3.97 4.76 20.41
CA GLY A 137 -3.11 3.97 21.30
C GLY A 137 -2.56 2.68 20.71
N ARG A 138 -2.16 1.77 21.60
CA ARG A 138 -1.58 0.45 21.26
C ARG A 138 -2.21 -0.62 22.12
N GLN A 139 -2.41 -1.81 21.56
CA GLN A 139 -2.95 -2.96 22.26
C GLN A 139 -2.34 -4.26 21.71
N ARG A 140 -2.11 -5.26 22.57
CA ARG A 140 -1.77 -6.61 22.11
C ARG A 140 -3.04 -7.38 21.76
N MET A 141 -3.04 -8.00 20.58
CA MET A 141 -4.19 -8.73 20.04
C MET A 141 -3.76 -10.12 19.57
N PRO A 142 -4.59 -11.16 19.75
CA PRO A 142 -4.37 -12.47 19.14
C PRO A 142 -4.25 -12.37 17.62
N VAL A 143 -3.54 -13.31 17.02
CA VAL A 143 -3.29 -13.32 15.58
C VAL A 143 -3.74 -14.63 14.94
N ALA A 144 -4.26 -14.54 13.72
CA ALA A 144 -4.53 -15.69 12.87
C ALA A 144 -3.89 -15.54 11.50
N THR A 145 -3.69 -16.67 10.81
CA THR A 145 -3.16 -16.73 9.45
C THR A 145 -4.28 -16.68 8.42
N VAL A 146 -4.01 -15.99 7.31
CA VAL A 146 -4.87 -15.90 6.13
C VAL A 146 -4.02 -16.20 4.90
N ASP A 147 -4.31 -17.32 4.23
CA ASP A 147 -3.55 -17.77 3.06
C ASP A 147 -4.09 -17.23 1.74
N GLN A 148 -5.41 -17.07 1.63
CA GLN A 148 -6.08 -16.65 0.41
C GLN A 148 -7.16 -15.64 0.75
N TRP A 149 -7.03 -14.44 0.19
CA TRP A 149 -7.98 -13.37 0.39
C TRP A 149 -7.82 -12.32 -0.69
N ASN A 150 -8.95 -11.71 -1.05
CA ASN A 150 -9.02 -10.75 -2.13
C ASN A 150 -9.76 -9.49 -1.68
N LEU A 151 -9.26 -8.34 -2.11
CA LEU A 151 -9.91 -7.05 -2.07
C LEU A 151 -10.62 -6.82 -3.42
N GLY A 152 -11.94 -7.03 -3.47
CA GLY A 152 -12.62 -7.21 -4.74
C GLY A 152 -11.98 -8.35 -5.53
N ASP A 153 -11.53 -8.07 -6.76
CA ASP A 153 -10.84 -9.03 -7.63
C ASP A 153 -9.31 -9.05 -7.46
N ILE A 154 -8.76 -8.26 -6.52
CA ILE A 154 -7.32 -8.14 -6.30
C ILE A 154 -6.89 -9.10 -5.21
N SER A 155 -6.06 -10.09 -5.55
CA SER A 155 -5.43 -10.97 -4.56
C SER A 155 -4.47 -10.18 -3.67
N LEU A 156 -4.61 -10.36 -2.36
CA LEU A 156 -3.73 -9.81 -1.34
C LEU A 156 -2.66 -10.84 -0.96
N ASP A 157 -1.52 -10.38 -0.49
CA ASP A 157 -0.45 -11.26 0.00
C ASP A 157 -0.93 -12.08 1.21
N ALA A 158 -0.61 -13.37 1.24
CA ALA A 158 -0.85 -14.20 2.41
C ALA A 158 -0.12 -13.64 3.64
N GLY A 159 -0.72 -13.77 4.82
CA GLY A 159 -0.15 -13.17 6.01
C GLY A 159 -0.92 -13.43 7.29
N GLU A 160 -0.67 -12.57 8.26
CA GLU A 160 -1.20 -12.66 9.61
C GLU A 160 -2.04 -11.44 9.94
N VAL A 161 -3.27 -11.65 10.40
CA VAL A 161 -4.23 -10.62 10.78
C VAL A 161 -4.48 -10.63 12.28
N ALA A 162 -4.73 -9.46 12.87
CA ALA A 162 -5.12 -9.35 14.26
C ALA A 162 -6.61 -9.70 14.43
N LEU A 163 -6.98 -10.22 15.61
CA LEU A 163 -8.35 -10.57 15.95
C LEU A 163 -8.88 -9.67 17.07
N ILE A 164 -10.10 -9.19 16.91
CA ILE A 164 -10.84 -8.45 17.93
C ILE A 164 -12.32 -8.81 17.85
N ASP A 165 -13.04 -8.68 18.97
CA ASP A 165 -14.50 -8.75 18.97
C ASP A 165 -15.03 -7.36 18.55
N LEU A 166 -15.52 -7.23 17.31
CA LEU A 166 -16.09 -5.99 16.83
C LEU A 166 -17.54 -5.87 17.31
N PRO A 167 -18.01 -4.64 17.60
CA PRO A 167 -19.37 -4.45 18.06
C PRO A 167 -20.36 -4.85 16.96
N ASP A 168 -21.38 -5.61 17.35
CA ASP A 168 -22.53 -5.89 16.50
C ASP A 168 -23.14 -4.59 15.99
N SER A 169 -23.45 -4.55 14.70
CA SER A 169 -24.21 -3.45 14.13
C SER A 169 -25.67 -3.87 13.96
N PRO A 170 -26.65 -3.00 14.23
CA PRO A 170 -28.07 -3.31 14.03
C PRO A 170 -28.44 -3.54 12.56
N ASP A 171 -27.60 -3.14 11.61
CA ASP A 171 -27.72 -3.52 10.21
C ASP A 171 -27.09 -4.92 10.02
N GLU A 172 -27.74 -5.83 9.27
CA GLU A 172 -27.37 -7.26 9.12
C GLU A 172 -25.96 -7.53 8.56
N GLN A 173 -25.16 -6.50 8.28
CA GLN A 173 -23.83 -6.59 7.68
C GLN A 173 -22.85 -5.68 8.43
N GLY A 174 -22.81 -5.78 9.76
CA GLY A 174 -21.93 -4.97 10.60
C GLY A 174 -20.46 -4.97 10.19
N LEU A 175 -19.65 -4.16 10.87
CA LEU A 175 -18.22 -4.11 10.63
C LEU A 175 -17.60 -5.49 10.93
N GLN A 176 -17.01 -6.13 9.93
CA GLN A 176 -16.44 -7.48 10.03
C GLN A 176 -14.90 -7.46 9.99
N GLY A 177 -14.31 -6.29 9.74
CA GLY A 177 -12.88 -6.09 9.79
C GLY A 177 -12.46 -4.65 9.53
N LEU A 178 -11.16 -4.40 9.71
CA LEU A 178 -10.49 -3.15 9.39
C LEU A 178 -9.37 -3.49 8.41
N LEU A 179 -9.37 -2.89 7.23
CA LEU A 179 -8.26 -3.02 6.28
C LEU A 179 -7.19 -1.98 6.65
N GLY A 180 -6.12 -2.46 7.27
CA GLY A 180 -5.11 -1.63 7.92
C GLY A 180 -3.94 -1.26 7.00
N SER A 181 -3.02 -0.47 7.56
CA SER A 181 -1.84 0.02 6.84
C SER A 181 -0.85 -1.07 6.45
N ASP A 182 -0.82 -2.21 7.13
CA ASP A 182 0.00 -3.35 6.73
C ASP A 182 -0.34 -3.86 5.31
N VAL A 183 -1.62 -3.87 4.95
CA VAL A 183 -2.08 -4.20 3.60
C VAL A 183 -2.11 -2.96 2.70
N LEU A 184 -2.63 -1.82 3.16
CA LEU A 184 -2.75 -0.63 2.30
C LEU A 184 -1.40 -0.09 1.86
N SER A 185 -0.40 -0.17 2.75
CA SER A 185 0.97 0.15 2.42
C SER A 185 1.68 -1.01 1.73
N SER A 186 0.99 -1.98 1.12
CA SER A 186 1.55 -2.89 0.11
C SER A 186 1.43 -2.30 -1.31
N PHE A 187 0.55 -1.32 -1.51
CA PHE A 187 0.41 -0.56 -2.76
C PHE A 187 1.29 0.69 -2.76
N ASP A 188 1.78 1.14 -3.92
CA ASP A 188 2.57 2.38 -4.04
C ASP A 188 1.79 3.63 -3.60
N PHE A 189 0.50 3.61 -3.89
CA PHE A 189 -0.48 4.59 -3.45
C PHE A 189 -1.87 3.95 -3.38
N VAL A 190 -2.76 4.61 -2.66
CA VAL A 190 -4.19 4.33 -2.66
C VAL A 190 -4.93 5.66 -2.86
N ILE A 191 -5.99 5.66 -3.65
CA ILE A 191 -6.87 6.81 -3.85
C ILE A 191 -8.25 6.42 -3.35
N VAL A 192 -8.75 7.14 -2.36
CA VAL A 192 -10.10 6.99 -1.82
C VAL A 192 -10.95 8.11 -2.41
N ASP A 193 -11.83 7.75 -3.33
CA ASP A 193 -12.79 8.64 -3.95
C ASP A 193 -14.13 8.45 -3.25
N TYR A 194 -14.49 9.41 -2.38
CA TYR A 194 -15.72 9.34 -1.59
C TYR A 194 -16.96 9.68 -2.42
N ASP A 195 -16.78 10.44 -3.51
CA ASP A 195 -17.88 10.88 -4.36
C ASP A 195 -18.27 9.79 -5.34
N ASP A 196 -17.28 9.20 -6.02
CA ASP A 196 -17.50 8.09 -6.95
C ASP A 196 -17.65 6.75 -6.24
N GLU A 197 -17.49 6.73 -4.90
CA GLU A 197 -17.41 5.52 -4.07
C GLU A 197 -16.44 4.48 -4.65
N GLN A 198 -15.20 4.90 -4.87
CA GLN A 198 -14.14 4.04 -5.44
C GLN A 198 -12.87 4.06 -4.62
N LEU A 199 -12.30 2.88 -4.41
CA LEU A 199 -10.90 2.73 -4.05
C LEU A 199 -10.10 2.45 -5.32
N ARG A 200 -9.18 3.35 -5.68
CA ARG A 200 -8.31 3.19 -6.86
C ARG A 200 -6.89 2.86 -6.43
N LEU A 201 -6.31 1.86 -7.09
CA LEU A 201 -5.02 1.25 -6.77
C LEU A 201 -4.13 1.28 -8.03
N PRO A 202 -2.79 1.25 -7.86
CA PRO A 202 -1.90 1.11 -9.00
C PRO A 202 -2.17 -0.19 -9.77
N PRO A 203 -1.75 -0.27 -11.05
CA PRO A 203 -1.71 -1.51 -11.82
C PRO A 203 -0.99 -2.65 -11.06
N ALA A 204 -1.20 -3.89 -11.52
CA ALA A 204 -0.58 -5.09 -10.95
C ALA A 204 0.94 -5.16 -11.18
#